data_AF-A0A9J7DVU0-F1
#
_entry.id   AF-A0A9J7DVU0-F1
#
_cell.length_a   1.000
_cell.length_b   1.000
_cell.length_c   1.000
_cell.angle_alpha   90.00
_cell.angle_beta   90.00
_cell.angle_gamma   90.00
#
_symmetry.space_group_name_H-M   'P 1'
#
loop_
_entity.id
_entity.type
_entity.pdbx_description
1 polymer ?
#
loop_
_entity_poly.entity_id
_entity_poly.type
_entity_poly.pdbx_seq_one_letter_code
_entity_poly.pdbx_strand_id
1 'polypeptide(L)'
;MDTVEKEERLHRIKAGAFLATVAGISAFIGFGATLAKARKTDPKYFSKGLHGSAELADAGAILALRALGWGTVYAIAGTSFLCYGIWKLSGAKDLKDFRVKMGNMLPVLPKNNPPTSRTEFTGLNDIMTYVAEEYGKPKEK
;
A
#
# COMPACT_ATOMS: atom_id res chain seq x y z
N MET A 1 -34.79 -8.11 -2.85
CA MET A 1 -33.86 -7.30 -2.04
C MET A 1 -32.61 -8.10 -1.67
N ASP A 2 -32.71 -9.43 -1.53
CA ASP A 2 -31.61 -10.33 -1.15
C ASP A 2 -30.55 -10.61 -2.23
N THR A 3 -30.85 -10.34 -3.51
CA THR A 3 -29.91 -10.59 -4.62
C THR A 3 -28.82 -9.53 -4.70
N VAL A 4 -29.19 -8.25 -4.53
CA VAL A 4 -28.27 -7.10 -4.59
C VAL A 4 -27.23 -7.15 -3.46
N GLU A 5 -27.63 -7.50 -2.24
CA GLU A 5 -26.70 -7.59 -1.10
C GLU A 5 -25.67 -8.70 -1.29
N LYS A 6 -26.08 -9.84 -1.86
CA LYS A 6 -25.19 -10.97 -2.16
C LYS A 6 -24.15 -10.59 -3.21
N GLU A 7 -24.54 -9.88 -4.26
CA GLU A 7 -23.60 -9.40 -5.28
C GLU A 7 -22.58 -8.41 -4.71
N GLU A 8 -22.99 -7.46 -3.85
CA GLU A 8 -22.06 -6.54 -3.20
C GLU A 8 -21.08 -7.23 -2.25
N ARG A 9 -21.52 -8.26 -1.53
CA ARG A 9 -20.67 -9.08 -0.66
C ARG A 9 -19.63 -9.84 -1.51
N LEU A 10 -20.07 -10.46 -2.60
CA LEU A 10 -19.18 -11.16 -3.54
C LEU A 10 -18.18 -10.20 -4.19
N HIS A 11 -18.62 -9.01 -4.58
CA HIS A 11 -17.75 -7.98 -5.14
C HIS A 11 -16.67 -7.54 -4.15
N ARG A 12 -17.04 -7.31 -2.87
CA ARG A 12 -16.09 -6.97 -1.81
C ARG A 12 -15.08 -8.08 -1.56
N ILE A 13 -15.52 -9.34 -1.55
CA ILE A 13 -14.61 -10.49 -1.38
C ILE A 13 -13.64 -10.59 -2.57
N LYS A 14 -14.14 -10.45 -3.81
CA LYS A 14 -13.32 -10.48 -5.02
C LYS A 14 -12.30 -9.34 -5.04
N ALA A 15 -12.73 -8.12 -4.69
CA ALA A 15 -11.86 -6.96 -4.58
C ALA A 15 -10.80 -7.15 -3.48
N GLY A 16 -11.20 -7.69 -2.31
CA GLY A 16 -10.28 -7.99 -1.22
C GLY A 16 -9.24 -9.04 -1.58
N ALA A 17 -9.65 -10.12 -2.25
CA ALA A 17 -8.75 -11.15 -2.74
C ALA A 17 -7.75 -10.58 -3.76
N PHE A 18 -8.22 -9.76 -4.70
CA PHE A 18 -7.36 -9.08 -5.67
C PHE A 18 -6.34 -8.14 -5.00
N LEU A 19 -6.78 -7.32 -4.04
CA LEU A 19 -5.89 -6.41 -3.34
C LEU A 19 -4.83 -7.18 -2.52
N ALA A 20 -5.23 -8.27 -1.87
CA ALA A 20 -4.32 -9.12 -1.10
C ALA A 20 -3.27 -9.79 -1.99
N THR A 21 -3.63 -10.25 -3.19
CA THR A 21 -2.67 -10.87 -4.11
C THR A 21 -1.70 -9.84 -4.67
N VAL A 22 -2.17 -8.66 -5.10
CA VAL A 22 -1.30 -7.58 -5.59
C VAL A 22 -0.37 -7.10 -4.48
N ALA A 23 -0.88 -6.88 -3.27
CA ALA A 23 -0.06 -6.52 -2.11
C ALA A 23 0.98 -7.60 -1.79
N GLY A 24 0.58 -8.87 -1.79
CA GLY A 24 1.48 -10.00 -1.59
C GLY A 24 2.62 -10.02 -2.60
N ILE A 25 2.30 -9.95 -3.91
CA ILE A 25 3.30 -9.92 -4.99
C ILE A 25 4.24 -8.72 -4.82
N SER A 26 3.71 -7.53 -4.50
CA SER A 26 4.53 -6.34 -4.30
C SER A 26 5.49 -6.47 -3.11
N ALA A 27 5.06 -7.09 -2.01
CA ALA A 27 5.90 -7.35 -0.85
C ALA A 27 7.01 -8.36 -1.18
N PHE A 28 6.70 -9.43 -1.92
CA PHE A 28 7.70 -10.40 -2.37
C PHE A 28 8.75 -9.77 -3.29
N ILE A 29 8.33 -8.96 -4.26
CA ILE A 29 9.25 -8.29 -5.19
C ILE A 29 10.11 -7.25 -4.44
N GLY A 30 9.51 -6.42 -3.59
CA GLY A 30 10.22 -5.39 -2.83
C GLY A 30 11.22 -5.97 -1.84
N PHE A 31 10.82 -7.02 -1.12
CA PHE A 31 11.72 -7.74 -0.20
C PHE A 31 12.83 -8.48 -0.97
N GLY A 32 12.50 -9.14 -2.07
CA GLY A 32 13.47 -9.81 -2.94
C GLY A 32 14.50 -8.85 -3.53
N ALA A 33 14.06 -7.67 -3.98
CA ALA A 33 14.95 -6.62 -4.47
C ALA A 33 15.90 -6.10 -3.37
N THR A 34 15.39 -5.97 -2.15
CA THR A 34 16.20 -5.58 -0.97
C THR A 34 17.23 -6.65 -0.64
N LEU A 35 16.84 -7.93 -0.66
CA LEU A 35 17.75 -9.07 -0.43
C LEU A 35 18.82 -9.16 -1.53
N ALA A 36 18.46 -8.95 -2.79
CA ALA A 36 19.39 -8.93 -3.92
C ALA A 36 20.38 -7.76 -3.82
N LYS A 37 19.92 -6.59 -3.35
CA LYS A 37 20.80 -5.46 -3.07
C LYS A 37 21.78 -5.76 -1.92
N ALA A 38 21.29 -6.35 -0.83
CA ALA A 38 22.13 -6.76 0.30
C ALA A 38 23.19 -7.82 -0.11
N ARG A 39 22.83 -8.76 -0.99
CA ARG A 39 23.80 -9.72 -1.57
C ARG A 39 24.90 -9.02 -2.37
N LYS A 40 24.56 -7.98 -3.14
CA LYS A 40 25.52 -7.23 -3.97
C LYS A 40 26.48 -6.38 -3.12
N THR A 41 26.01 -5.81 -2.02
CA THR A 41 26.86 -5.02 -1.12
C THR A 41 27.82 -5.89 -0.32
N ASP A 42 27.37 -7.04 0.20
CA ASP A 42 28.19 -7.90 1.07
C ASP A 42 28.21 -9.38 0.62
N PRO A 43 28.80 -9.71 -0.55
CA PRO A 43 28.75 -11.05 -1.09
C PRO A 43 29.44 -12.10 -0.21
N LYS A 44 30.53 -11.74 0.48
CA LYS A 44 31.32 -12.64 1.35
C LYS A 44 30.58 -13.03 2.63
N TYR A 45 29.81 -12.12 3.21
CA TYR A 45 29.03 -12.38 4.43
C TYR A 45 27.66 -13.00 4.10
N PHE A 46 27.05 -12.62 2.98
CA PHE A 46 25.80 -13.20 2.51
C PHE A 46 25.93 -14.69 2.14
N SER A 47 26.99 -15.05 1.41
CA SER A 47 27.26 -16.46 1.04
C SER A 47 27.62 -17.35 2.23
N LYS A 48 28.28 -16.80 3.25
CA LYS A 48 28.48 -17.48 4.53
C LYS A 48 27.17 -17.69 5.29
N GLY A 49 26.26 -16.71 5.26
CA GLY A 49 24.93 -16.83 5.86
C GLY A 49 23.98 -17.79 5.13
N LEU A 50 24.19 -18.01 3.82
CA LEU A 50 23.38 -18.91 3.00
C LEU A 50 23.87 -20.37 3.01
N HIS A 51 25.19 -20.61 3.13
CA HIS A 51 25.80 -21.94 3.12
C HIS A 51 26.26 -22.44 4.51
N GLY A 52 26.23 -21.61 5.54
CA GLY A 52 26.73 -21.94 6.88
C GLY A 52 25.68 -22.63 7.74
N SER A 53 26.01 -23.85 8.19
CA SER A 53 25.37 -24.61 9.27
C SER A 53 24.91 -23.73 10.45
N ALA A 54 23.92 -24.21 11.22
CA ALA A 54 23.33 -23.54 12.39
C ALA A 54 24.35 -23.01 13.43
N GLU A 55 25.61 -23.43 13.38
CA GLU A 55 26.73 -22.90 14.17
C GLU A 55 27.26 -21.52 13.72
N LEU A 56 26.93 -21.05 12.50
CA LEU A 56 27.51 -19.85 11.87
C LEU A 56 26.50 -18.74 11.59
N ALA A 57 25.23 -18.92 11.96
CA ALA A 57 24.36 -17.79 12.18
C ALA A 57 24.90 -17.06 13.41
N ASP A 58 25.91 -16.21 13.17
CA ASP A 58 26.53 -15.34 14.17
C ASP A 58 25.42 -14.79 15.06
N ALA A 59 25.61 -14.79 16.38
CA ALA A 59 24.54 -14.50 17.32
C ALA A 59 23.79 -13.21 16.94
N GLY A 60 24.49 -12.23 16.36
CA GLY A 60 23.92 -11.01 15.79
C GLY A 60 22.90 -11.19 14.67
N ALA A 61 23.08 -12.14 13.74
CA ALA A 61 22.13 -12.41 12.66
C ALA A 61 20.82 -13.05 13.18
N ILE A 62 20.92 -13.97 14.15
CA ILE A 62 19.75 -14.56 14.82
C ILE A 62 18.99 -13.48 15.61
N LEU A 63 19.73 -12.61 16.31
CA LEU A 63 19.17 -11.46 17.02
C LEU A 63 18.46 -10.49 16.06
N ALA A 64 19.07 -10.17 14.92
CA ALA A 64 18.48 -9.28 13.91
C ALA A 64 17.21 -9.87 13.28
N LEU A 65 17.17 -11.16 12.97
CA LEU A 65 15.98 -11.83 12.45
C LEU A 65 14.83 -11.83 13.47
N ARG A 66 15.14 -12.06 14.75
CA ARG A 66 14.15 -11.94 15.82
C ARG A 66 13.65 -10.51 15.96
N ALA A 67 14.54 -9.52 16.01
CA ALA A 67 14.15 -8.12 16.10
C ALA A 67 13.29 -7.67 14.90
N LEU A 68 13.64 -8.11 13.69
CA LEU A 68 12.87 -7.84 12.48
C LEU A 68 11.49 -8.52 12.53
N GLY A 69 11.42 -9.77 12.99
CA GLY A 69 10.16 -10.51 13.13
C GLY A 69 9.22 -9.86 14.15
N TRP A 70 9.70 -9.54 15.35
CA TRP A 70 8.89 -8.82 16.34
C TRP A 70 8.55 -7.41 15.86
N GLY A 71 9.48 -6.73 15.18
CA GLY A 71 9.26 -5.40 14.61
C GLY A 71 8.14 -5.36 13.57
N THR A 72 8.05 -6.35 12.67
CA THR A 72 6.95 -6.41 11.69
C THR A 72 5.61 -6.68 12.37
N VAL A 73 5.58 -7.54 13.40
CA VAL A 73 4.36 -7.78 14.20
C VAL A 73 3.91 -6.50 14.89
N TYR A 74 4.83 -5.77 15.55
CA TYR A 74 4.50 -4.50 16.20
C TYR A 74 4.10 -3.42 15.20
N ALA A 75 4.71 -3.36 14.02
CA ALA A 75 4.33 -2.41 12.98
C ALA A 75 2.90 -2.65 12.47
N ILE A 76 2.55 -3.91 12.21
CA ILE A 76 1.20 -4.29 11.76
C ILE A 76 0.18 -4.05 12.88
N ALA A 77 0.49 -4.51 14.10
CA ALA A 77 -0.40 -4.36 15.25
C ALA A 77 -0.60 -2.87 15.61
N GLY A 78 0.48 -2.10 15.68
CA GLY A 78 0.46 -0.67 15.99
C GLY A 78 -0.30 0.14 14.95
N THR A 79 -0.05 -0.10 13.66
CA THR A 79 -0.79 0.57 12.58
C THR A 79 -2.27 0.21 12.61
N SER A 80 -2.61 -1.07 12.86
CA SER A 80 -4.00 -1.52 12.97
C SER A 80 -4.71 -0.85 14.15
N PHE A 81 -4.04 -0.78 15.31
CA PHE A 81 -4.58 -0.14 16.51
C PHE A 81 -4.76 1.37 16.33
N LEU A 82 -3.80 2.04 15.68
CA LEU A 82 -3.88 3.47 15.39
C LEU A 82 -5.04 3.78 14.43
N CYS A 83 -5.14 3.04 13.32
CA CYS A 83 -6.26 3.17 12.38
C CYS A 83 -7.61 2.91 13.05
N TYR A 84 -7.70 1.88 13.90
CA TYR A 84 -8.90 1.60 14.68
C TYR A 84 -9.23 2.73 15.68
N GLY A 85 -8.20 3.28 16.34
CA GLY A 85 -8.32 4.43 17.23
C GLY A 85 -8.89 5.66 16.52
N ILE A 86 -8.36 6.00 15.33
CA ILE A 86 -8.89 7.09 14.50
C ILE A 86 -10.35 6.83 14.12
N TRP A 87 -10.69 5.60 13.73
CA TRP A 87 -12.07 5.27 13.40
C TRP A 87 -13.00 5.42 14.59
N LYS A 88 -12.58 4.97 15.79
CA LYS A 88 -13.36 5.12 17.02
C LYS A 88 -13.51 6.59 17.45
N LEU A 89 -12.46 7.39 17.33
CA LEU A 89 -12.50 8.83 17.64
C LEU A 89 -13.36 9.63 16.66
N SER A 90 -13.44 9.20 15.40
CA SER A 90 -14.27 9.84 14.38
C SER A 90 -15.78 9.69 14.64
N GLY A 91 -16.21 8.72 15.46
CA GLY A 91 -17.62 8.50 15.78
C GLY A 91 -18.48 8.06 14.59
N ALA A 92 -17.85 7.67 13.48
CA ALA A 92 -18.49 7.25 12.25
C ALA A 92 -18.98 5.80 12.36
N LYS A 93 -20.26 5.58 12.04
CA LYS A 93 -20.88 4.25 12.07
C LYS A 93 -20.58 3.42 10.81
N ASP A 94 -20.24 4.09 9.72
CA ASP A 94 -19.91 3.50 8.43
C ASP A 94 -18.70 4.17 7.77
N LEU A 95 -18.00 3.45 6.90
CA LEU A 95 -16.89 3.98 6.08
C LEU A 95 -17.28 5.22 5.26
N LYS A 96 -18.52 5.26 4.77
CA LYS A 96 -19.04 6.39 4.00
C LYS A 96 -19.21 7.64 4.89
N ASP A 97 -19.69 7.43 6.11
CA ASP A 97 -19.89 8.48 7.10
C ASP A 97 -18.56 9.00 7.64
N PHE A 98 -17.57 8.12 7.82
CA PHE A 98 -16.19 8.47 8.15
C PHE A 98 -15.60 9.43 7.11
N ARG A 99 -15.69 9.06 5.82
CA ARG A 99 -15.18 9.88 4.72
C ARG A 99 -15.80 11.28 4.70
N VAL A 100 -17.11 11.38 4.93
CA VAL A 100 -17.82 12.67 4.92
C VAL A 100 -17.43 13.52 6.14
N LYS A 101 -17.41 12.94 7.35
CA LYS A 101 -17.02 13.66 8.57
C LYS A 101 -15.56 14.13 8.52
N MET A 102 -14.65 13.28 8.08
CA MET A 102 -13.24 13.65 7.86
C MET A 102 -13.10 14.71 6.77
N GLY A 103 -13.85 14.59 5.67
CA GLY A 103 -13.85 15.58 4.60
C GLY A 103 -14.35 16.96 5.06
N ASN A 104 -15.31 17.02 5.98
CA ASN A 104 -15.82 18.26 6.54
C ASN A 104 -14.92 18.87 7.63
N MET A 105 -14.10 18.04 8.29
CA MET A 105 -13.13 18.51 9.30
C MET A 105 -11.90 19.16 8.66
N LEU A 106 -11.57 18.77 7.43
CA LEU A 106 -10.46 19.34 6.68
C LEU A 106 -10.90 20.62 5.95
N PRO A 107 -10.05 21.65 5.85
CA PRO A 107 -10.36 22.84 5.07
C PRO A 107 -10.61 22.47 3.61
N VAL A 108 -11.70 23.00 3.05
CA VAL A 108 -12.11 22.69 1.68
C VAL A 108 -11.07 23.25 0.71
N LEU A 109 -10.44 22.37 -0.07
CA LEU A 109 -9.53 22.79 -1.13
C LEU A 109 -10.29 23.66 -2.16
N PRO A 110 -9.75 24.84 -2.54
CA PRO A 110 -10.34 25.65 -3.59
C PRO A 110 -10.51 24.82 -4.86
N LYS A 111 -11.72 24.81 -5.42
CA LYS A 111 -11.97 24.12 -6.68
C LYS A 111 -11.26 24.88 -7.79
N ASN A 112 -10.40 24.18 -8.52
CA ASN A 112 -9.72 24.72 -9.68
C ASN A 112 -10.74 24.91 -10.83
N ASN A 113 -11.09 26.16 -11.11
CA ASN A 113 -12.04 26.54 -12.16
C ASN A 113 -11.43 27.71 -12.96
N PRO A 114 -11.04 27.52 -14.24
CA PRO A 114 -11.24 26.34 -15.08
C PRO A 114 -10.32 25.16 -14.70
N PRO A 115 -10.73 23.91 -14.96
CA PRO A 115 -9.89 22.74 -14.68
C PRO A 115 -8.66 22.73 -15.61
N THR A 116 -7.47 22.91 -15.03
CA THR A 116 -6.19 22.81 -15.75
C THR A 116 -5.82 21.37 -16.11
N SER A 117 -6.41 20.35 -15.47
CA SER A 117 -6.09 18.94 -15.73
C SER A 117 -7.34 18.07 -15.83
N ARG A 118 -7.33 17.09 -16.74
CA ARG A 118 -8.34 16.02 -16.82
C ARG A 118 -8.19 15.08 -15.62
N THR A 119 -9.28 14.78 -14.92
CA THR A 119 -9.28 13.90 -13.72
C THR A 119 -10.03 12.58 -13.93
N GLU A 120 -10.68 12.42 -15.07
CA GLU A 120 -11.45 11.24 -15.43
C GLU A 120 -10.70 10.43 -16.49
N PHE A 121 -10.09 9.33 -16.05
CA PHE A 121 -9.36 8.41 -16.90
C PHE A 121 -10.06 7.05 -16.90
N THR A 122 -10.19 6.48 -18.10
CA THR A 122 -10.85 5.19 -18.32
C THR A 122 -9.98 4.03 -17.82
N GLY A 123 -8.66 4.21 -17.82
CA GLY A 123 -7.71 3.22 -17.33
C GLY A 123 -6.27 3.73 -17.41
N LEU A 124 -5.33 2.86 -17.04
CA LEU A 124 -3.91 3.20 -16.99
C LEU A 124 -3.36 3.63 -18.35
N ASN A 125 -3.89 3.05 -19.44
CA ASN A 125 -3.51 3.41 -20.80
C ASN A 125 -3.93 4.85 -21.15
N ASP A 126 -5.17 5.23 -20.81
CA ASP A 126 -5.70 6.58 -21.00
C ASP A 126 -4.92 7.62 -20.17
N ILE A 127 -4.51 7.25 -18.94
CA ILE A 127 -3.60 8.07 -18.12
C ILE A 127 -2.26 8.25 -18.82
N MET A 128 -1.66 7.15 -19.31
CA MET A 128 -0.33 7.18 -19.94
C MET A 128 -0.35 8.03 -21.22
N THR A 129 -1.39 7.89 -22.04
CA THR A 129 -1.60 8.70 -23.24
C THR A 129 -1.76 10.17 -22.88
N TYR A 130 -2.60 10.51 -21.89
CA TYR A 130 -2.77 11.89 -21.44
C TYR A 130 -1.45 12.50 -20.93
N VAL A 131 -0.67 11.76 -20.14
CA VAL A 131 0.63 12.22 -19.64
C VAL A 131 1.64 12.42 -20.76
N ALA A 132 1.65 11.53 -21.75
CA ALA A 132 2.57 11.62 -22.88
C ALA A 132 2.20 12.74 -23.86
N GLU A 133 0.90 12.96 -24.10
CA GLU A 133 0.44 13.77 -25.21
C GLU A 133 -0.17 15.11 -24.79
N GLU A 134 -0.78 15.21 -23.62
CA GLU A 134 -1.71 16.31 -23.31
C GLU A 134 -1.31 17.07 -22.04
N TYR A 135 -0.57 16.43 -21.14
CA TYR A 135 -0.12 17.04 -19.89
C TYR A 135 0.86 18.20 -20.14
N GLY A 136 0.46 19.41 -19.76
CA GLY A 136 1.31 20.62 -19.82
C GLY A 136 1.26 21.37 -21.16
N LYS A 137 0.50 20.91 -22.15
CA LYS A 137 0.26 21.69 -23.37
C LYS A 137 -0.75 22.82 -23.10
N PRO A 138 -0.49 24.05 -23.57
CA PRO A 138 -1.47 25.12 -23.50
C PRO A 138 -2.70 24.72 -24.31
N LYS A 139 -3.91 24.93 -23.76
CA LYS A 139 -5.15 24.66 -24.49
C LYS A 139 -5.18 25.55 -25.73
N GLU A 140 -5.13 24.95 -26.91
CA GLU A 140 -5.39 25.65 -28.17
C GLU A 140 -6.84 26.16 -28.13
N LYS A 141 -7.01 27.46 -28.39
CA LYS A 141 -8.28 28.18 -28.26
C LYS A 141 -9.20 27.92 -29.46
#